data_AF-A0A6P1VBG1-F1
#
_entry.id   AF-A0A6P1VBG1-F1
#
_cell.length_a   1.000
_cell.length_b   1.000
_cell.length_c   1.000
_cell.angle_alpha   90.00
_cell.angle_beta   90.00
_cell.angle_gamma   90.00
#
_symmetry.space_group_name_H-M   'P 1'
#
loop_
_entity.id
_entity.type
_entity.pdbx_description
1 polymer ?
#
loop_
_entity_poly.entity_id
_entity_poly.type
_entity_poly.pdbx_seq_one_letter_code
_entity_poly.pdbx_strand_id
1 'polypeptide(L)'
;MYPFLIVISQFGDLGFVVYAKSTLVINRESLLRWEKPQAVKGVIGAAIGVAALAGIAGAMGNGQQQQPTAPAVQSVTYSNCRTEEIPFETQYEGEAGQYGYTETVKQQGVAGSKKICKPSRSGYDDKVEIIAQPTAHIIVRTPKPAPQPIQQQATHRVGAICRDGWRSYATGRGACSHHGGVGEWLYE
;
A
#
# COMPACT_ATOMS: atom_id res chain seq x y z
N MET A 1 -22.33 -3.40 27.93
CA MET A 1 -23.73 -3.17 27.55
C MET A 1 -23.94 -1.66 27.50
N TYR A 2 -23.64 -1.03 26.37
CA TYR A 2 -23.90 0.39 26.09
C TYR A 2 -24.90 0.43 24.92
N PRO A 3 -25.99 1.22 24.99
CA PRO A 3 -26.93 1.29 23.89
C PRO A 3 -26.35 2.17 22.78
N PHE A 4 -26.25 1.62 21.56
CA PHE A 4 -25.99 2.43 20.38
C PHE A 4 -27.23 3.26 20.08
N LEU A 5 -27.13 4.58 20.23
CA LEU A 5 -28.16 5.51 19.83
C LEU A 5 -28.14 5.61 18.30
N ILE A 6 -29.10 4.99 17.63
CA ILE A 6 -29.29 5.10 16.18
C ILE A 6 -30.08 6.39 15.94
N VAL A 7 -29.43 7.42 15.38
CA VAL A 7 -30.11 8.61 14.87
C VAL A 7 -30.47 8.34 13.41
N ILE A 8 -31.74 8.08 13.14
CA ILE A 8 -32.27 7.95 11.78
C ILE A 8 -32.71 9.35 11.34
N SER A 9 -31.92 10.01 10.49
CA SER A 9 -32.37 11.19 9.75
C SER A 9 -32.91 10.74 8.41
N GLN A 10 -34.20 11.03 8.19
CA GLN A 10 -34.96 10.66 7.00
C GLN A 10 -34.62 11.64 5.87
N PHE A 11 -33.89 11.17 4.86
CA PHE A 11 -33.84 11.80 3.54
C PHE A 11 -33.77 10.69 2.48
N GLY A 12 -34.90 10.48 1.82
CA GLY A 12 -35.04 9.83 0.51
C GLY A 12 -36.02 10.70 -0.28
N ASP A 13 -35.88 10.85 -1.60
CA ASP A 13 -35.57 9.76 -2.52
C ASP A 13 -34.14 9.76 -3.08
N LEU A 14 -33.35 8.76 -2.64
CA LEU A 14 -32.33 7.97 -3.36
C LEU A 14 -31.15 7.58 -2.44
N GLY A 15 -31.13 6.30 -2.04
CA GLY A 15 -29.91 5.55 -1.67
C GLY A 15 -29.40 5.68 -0.23
N PHE A 16 -29.33 4.55 0.48
CA PHE A 16 -28.69 4.45 1.81
C PHE A 16 -27.15 4.42 1.66
N VAL A 17 -26.44 5.29 2.39
CA VAL A 17 -24.99 5.17 2.61
C VAL A 17 -24.75 4.90 4.09
N VAL A 18 -24.21 3.72 4.41
CA VAL A 18 -23.81 3.35 5.77
C VAL A 18 -22.45 3.99 6.06
N TYR A 19 -22.42 5.00 6.94
CA TYR A 19 -21.16 5.53 7.48
C TYR A 19 -20.85 4.87 8.82
N ALA A 20 -19.79 4.06 8.86
CA ALA A 20 -19.17 3.66 10.12
C ALA A 20 -18.40 4.88 10.67
N LYS A 21 -18.81 5.41 11.84
CA LYS A 21 -18.04 6.40 12.57
C LYS A 21 -16.78 5.72 13.14
N SER A 22 -15.64 5.95 12.52
CA SER A 22 -14.35 5.69 13.15
C SER A 22 -14.22 6.58 14.39
N THR A 23 -14.12 5.96 15.56
CA THR A 23 -13.79 6.66 16.81
C THR A 23 -12.35 7.14 16.72
N LEU A 24 -12.15 8.36 16.22
CA LEU A 24 -10.88 9.06 16.31
C LEU A 24 -10.69 9.48 17.77
N VAL A 25 -9.81 8.79 18.50
CA VAL A 25 -9.33 9.25 19.80
C VAL A 25 -8.38 10.43 19.55
N ILE A 26 -8.94 11.63 19.57
CA ILE A 26 -8.20 12.89 19.52
C ILE A 26 -7.75 13.22 20.95
N ASN A 27 -6.44 13.20 21.19
CA ASN A 27 -5.84 13.70 22.41
C ASN A 27 -6.14 15.22 22.55
N ARG A 28 -6.52 15.66 23.76
CA ARG A 28 -7.15 16.95 24.05
C ARG A 28 -6.15 18.12 24.16
N GLU A 29 -5.10 18.19 23.34
CA GLU A 29 -4.12 19.30 23.38
C GLU A 29 -3.77 19.91 22.01
N SER A 30 -4.56 19.65 20.96
CA SER A 30 -4.23 20.12 19.59
C SER A 30 -5.24 21.10 18.99
N LEU A 31 -6.03 21.77 19.82
CA LEU A 31 -6.81 22.93 19.39
C LEU A 31 -5.88 24.14 19.37
N LEU A 32 -5.37 24.52 18.19
CA LEU A 32 -5.08 25.90 17.76
C LEU A 32 -4.18 25.91 16.51
N ARG A 33 -4.67 25.47 15.35
CA ARG A 33 -4.27 26.06 14.04
C ARG A 33 -5.18 25.56 12.93
N TRP A 34 -6.21 26.34 12.62
CA TRP A 34 -6.93 26.25 11.35
C TRP A 34 -6.32 27.30 10.43
N GLU A 35 -5.40 26.92 9.54
CA GLU A 35 -4.97 27.78 8.46
C GLU A 35 -5.80 27.46 7.22
N LYS A 36 -6.62 28.41 6.77
CA LYS A 36 -7.45 28.27 5.56
C LYS A 36 -6.56 28.11 4.33
N PRO A 37 -6.91 27.26 3.35
CA PRO A 37 -6.19 27.20 2.09
C PRO A 37 -6.39 28.52 1.33
N GLN A 38 -5.29 29.18 0.98
CA GLN A 38 -5.31 30.33 0.07
C GLN A 38 -5.49 29.83 -1.36
N ALA A 39 -6.57 30.27 -1.99
CA ALA A 39 -6.83 30.07 -3.41
C ALA A 39 -5.76 30.79 -4.24
N VAL A 40 -4.97 30.03 -5.00
CA VAL A 40 -4.10 30.55 -6.06
C VAL A 40 -4.99 31.13 -7.15
N LYS A 41 -5.06 32.47 -7.25
CA LYS A 41 -5.52 33.17 -8.44
C LYS A 41 -4.30 33.54 -9.27
N GLY A 42 -4.07 32.79 -10.35
CA GLY A 42 -3.15 33.18 -11.40
C GLY A 42 -3.66 34.45 -12.08
N VAL A 43 -2.81 35.46 -12.23
CA VAL A 43 -3.09 36.64 -13.04
C VAL A 43 -2.36 36.46 -14.37
N ILE A 44 -3.15 36.18 -15.39
CA ILE A 44 -2.78 36.22 -16.80
C ILE A 44 -2.48 37.67 -17.17
N GLY A 45 -1.34 37.88 -17.83
CA GLY A 45 -0.90 39.20 -18.28
C GLY A 45 -1.81 39.78 -19.35
N ALA A 46 -2.05 41.08 -19.25
CA ALA A 46 -2.50 41.91 -20.36
C ALA A 46 -1.60 43.15 -20.39
N ALA A 47 -0.68 43.18 -21.35
CA ALA A 47 0.01 44.38 -21.76
C ALA A 47 -0.99 45.27 -22.49
N ILE A 48 -1.30 46.44 -21.93
CA ILE A 48 -1.92 47.54 -22.67
C ILE A 48 -1.02 48.75 -22.44
N GLY A 49 -0.24 49.06 -23.47
CA GLY A 49 0.46 50.33 -23.56
C GLY A 49 -0.54 51.46 -23.73
N VAL A 50 -0.37 52.52 -22.95
CA VAL A 50 -0.84 53.85 -23.30
C VAL A 50 0.30 54.81 -23.02
N ALA A 51 0.85 55.35 -24.10
CA ALA A 51 1.73 56.50 -24.07
C ALA A 51 0.90 57.76 -23.75
N ALA A 52 1.36 58.57 -22.80
CA ALA A 52 1.03 59.99 -22.74
C ALA A 52 2.18 60.73 -22.05
N LEU A 53 2.90 61.52 -22.85
CA LEU A 53 3.87 62.51 -22.40
C LEU A 53 3.13 63.76 -21.90
N ALA A 54 3.52 64.29 -20.75
CA ALA A 54 3.48 65.72 -20.43
C ALA A 54 4.32 65.98 -19.17
N GLY A 55 5.42 66.72 -19.30
CA GLY A 55 6.24 67.14 -18.17
C GLY A 55 5.69 68.41 -17.51
N ILE A 56 6.12 68.63 -16.26
CA ILE A 56 6.50 69.95 -15.73
C ILE A 56 7.42 69.75 -14.51
N ALA A 57 8.35 70.69 -14.40
CA ALA A 57 9.44 70.78 -13.45
C ALA A 57 8.99 71.02 -12.01
N GLY A 58 9.85 70.68 -11.03
CA GLY A 58 9.71 71.20 -9.67
C GLY A 58 10.47 70.44 -8.59
N ALA A 59 11.54 71.06 -8.11
CA ALA A 59 12.08 71.01 -6.75
C ALA A 59 12.81 69.74 -6.26
N MET A 60 14.12 69.94 -6.12
CA MET A 60 15.06 69.14 -5.34
C MET A 60 14.65 69.19 -3.85
N GLY A 61 14.30 68.03 -3.29
CA GLY A 61 14.05 67.84 -1.86
C GLY A 61 14.76 66.57 -1.42
N ASN A 62 15.97 66.75 -0.89
CA ASN A 62 16.82 65.70 -0.37
C ASN A 62 16.13 65.06 0.86
N GLY A 63 15.56 63.89 0.67
CA GLY A 63 14.85 63.14 1.70
C GLY A 63 14.90 61.67 1.38
N GLN A 64 16.08 61.06 1.49
CA GLN A 64 16.20 59.62 1.65
C GLN A 64 15.38 59.23 2.88
N GLN A 65 14.13 58.81 2.68
CA GLN A 65 13.44 58.00 3.68
C GLN A 65 14.21 56.69 3.76
N GLN A 66 15.14 56.65 4.70
CA GLN A 66 15.75 55.43 5.20
C GLN A 66 14.62 54.55 5.74
N GLN A 67 14.17 53.63 4.88
CA GLN A 67 13.47 52.44 5.31
C GLN A 67 14.29 51.82 6.44
N PRO A 68 13.72 51.52 7.62
CA PRO A 68 14.42 50.78 8.65
C PRO A 68 14.93 49.48 8.03
N THR A 69 16.24 49.34 7.85
CA THR A 69 16.84 48.07 7.47
C THR A 69 16.52 47.11 8.61
N ALA A 70 15.52 46.24 8.38
CA ALA A 70 15.33 45.07 9.21
C ALA A 70 16.69 44.37 9.35
N PRO A 71 17.05 43.91 10.56
CA PRO A 71 18.31 43.20 10.75
C PRO A 71 18.40 42.09 9.72
N ALA A 72 19.48 42.06 8.95
CA ALA A 72 19.71 41.06 7.92
C ALA A 72 19.68 39.68 8.58
N VAL A 73 18.53 39.00 8.51
CA VAL A 73 18.39 37.61 8.91
C VAL A 73 19.23 36.83 7.91
N GLN A 74 20.46 36.53 8.31
CA GLN A 74 21.41 35.81 7.46
C GLN A 74 20.79 34.46 7.07
N SER A 75 20.35 34.35 5.82
CA SER A 75 19.71 33.14 5.29
C SER A 75 20.69 31.98 5.34
N VAL A 76 20.29 30.86 5.96
CA VAL A 76 21.07 29.61 5.94
C VAL A 76 20.93 28.99 4.56
N THR A 77 22.06 28.63 3.94
CA THR A 77 22.07 27.92 2.67
C THR A 77 22.36 26.44 2.90
N TYR A 78 21.87 25.57 2.01
CA TYR A 78 22.04 24.13 2.12
C TYR A 78 22.83 23.60 0.92
N SER A 79 23.90 22.86 1.19
CA SER A 79 24.83 22.36 0.16
C SER A 79 25.34 20.96 0.54
N ASN A 80 26.26 20.39 -0.26
CA ASN A 80 26.84 19.06 -0.01
C ASN A 80 25.78 17.97 0.19
N CYS A 81 24.80 17.92 -0.72
CA CYS A 81 23.69 17.01 -0.60
C CYS A 81 24.08 15.58 -0.98
N ARG A 82 23.61 14.60 -0.20
CA ARG A 82 23.69 13.18 -0.54
C ARG A 82 22.30 12.57 -0.62
N THR A 83 22.15 11.55 -1.47
CA THR A 83 20.92 10.76 -1.53
C THR A 83 21.10 9.50 -0.70
N GLU A 84 20.14 9.24 0.17
CA GLU A 84 20.04 8.01 0.95
C GLU A 84 18.76 7.26 0.56
N GLU A 85 18.84 5.94 0.60
CA GLU A 85 17.69 5.06 0.33
C GLU A 85 16.73 5.03 1.54
N ILE A 86 15.44 4.95 1.25
CA ILE A 86 14.39 4.74 2.25
C ILE A 86 13.87 3.31 2.08
N PRO A 87 14.03 2.42 3.07
CA PRO A 87 13.54 1.06 2.94
C PRO A 87 12.01 1.06 2.83
N PHE A 88 11.48 0.07 2.12
CA PHE A 88 10.05 -0.19 2.08
C PHE A 88 9.65 -1.21 3.14
N GLU A 89 8.38 -1.16 3.54
CA GLU A 89 7.81 -2.15 4.44
C GLU A 89 7.16 -3.30 3.66
N THR A 90 7.02 -4.46 4.31
CA THR A 90 6.24 -5.58 3.79
C THR A 90 4.90 -5.63 4.49
N GLN A 91 3.82 -5.69 3.73
CA GLN A 91 2.46 -5.79 4.22
C GLN A 91 1.83 -7.13 3.80
N TYR A 92 1.05 -7.72 4.70
CA TYR A 92 0.34 -8.95 4.46
C TYR A 92 -1.17 -8.66 4.37
N GLU A 93 -1.79 -9.14 3.31
CA GLU A 93 -3.25 -9.08 3.11
C GLU A 93 -3.84 -10.50 3.12
N GLY A 94 -5.12 -10.63 3.48
CA GLY A 94 -5.84 -11.91 3.48
C GLY A 94 -5.76 -12.65 4.82
N GLU A 95 -6.30 -13.87 4.84
CA GLU A 95 -6.48 -14.66 6.07
C GLU A 95 -5.91 -16.07 5.93
N ALA A 96 -5.55 -16.67 7.07
CA ALA A 96 -5.19 -18.07 7.15
C ALA A 96 -6.45 -18.93 7.23
N GLY A 97 -6.55 -19.95 6.38
CA GLY A 97 -7.61 -20.95 6.47
C GLY A 97 -7.31 -22.02 7.51
N GLN A 98 -8.33 -22.81 7.84
CA GLN A 98 -8.19 -23.99 8.71
C GLN A 98 -7.12 -24.99 8.23
N TYR A 99 -6.90 -25.08 6.91
CA TYR A 99 -5.93 -25.97 6.30
C TYR A 99 -4.61 -25.27 5.92
N GLY A 100 -4.37 -24.09 6.48
CA GLY A 100 -3.21 -23.23 6.16
C GLY A 100 -3.51 -22.20 5.08
N TYR A 101 -2.45 -21.65 4.49
CA TYR A 101 -2.51 -20.63 3.45
C TYR A 101 -1.36 -20.80 2.45
N THR A 102 -1.50 -20.15 1.30
CA THR A 102 -0.42 -19.92 0.34
C THR A 102 -0.14 -18.44 0.25
N GLU A 103 1.12 -18.07 -0.02
CA GLU A 103 1.55 -16.68 -0.18
C GLU A 103 1.82 -16.37 -1.64
N THR A 104 1.34 -15.21 -2.10
CA THR A 104 1.62 -14.70 -3.44
C THR A 104 2.00 -13.23 -3.37
N VAL A 105 2.97 -12.82 -4.17
CA VAL A 105 3.35 -11.41 -4.27
C VAL A 105 2.30 -10.69 -5.13
N LYS A 106 1.55 -9.78 -4.52
CA LYS A 106 0.62 -8.87 -5.24
C LYS A 106 1.35 -7.64 -5.75
N GLN A 107 2.34 -7.15 -5.01
CA GLN A 107 3.10 -5.97 -5.37
C GLN A 107 4.55 -6.07 -4.90
N GLN A 108 5.50 -5.84 -5.81
CA GLN A 108 6.91 -5.75 -5.43
C GLN A 108 7.17 -4.45 -4.69
N GLY A 109 7.92 -4.52 -3.59
CA GLY A 109 8.36 -3.33 -2.87
C GLY A 109 9.43 -2.58 -3.65
N VAL A 110 9.40 -1.26 -3.57
CA VAL A 110 10.40 -0.38 -4.19
C VAL A 110 10.87 0.60 -3.14
N ALA A 111 12.18 0.68 -2.94
CA ALA A 111 12.75 1.59 -1.98
C ALA A 111 12.53 3.04 -2.42
N GLY A 112 12.28 3.90 -1.45
CA GLY A 112 12.21 5.34 -1.65
C GLY A 112 13.61 5.96 -1.64
N SER A 113 13.68 7.28 -1.77
CA SER A 113 14.93 8.01 -1.62
C SER A 113 14.72 9.37 -0.97
N LYS A 114 15.66 9.76 -0.12
CA LYS A 114 15.72 11.08 0.50
C LYS A 114 17.02 11.77 0.16
N LYS A 115 16.96 13.09 -0.04
CA LYS A 115 18.11 13.97 -0.14
C LYS A 115 18.37 14.60 1.22
N ILE A 116 19.62 14.55 1.66
CA ILE A 116 20.06 15.18 2.90
C ILE A 116 21.12 16.20 2.55
N CYS A 117 20.87 17.47 2.85
CA CYS A 117 21.78 18.58 2.58
C CYS A 117 22.28 19.20 3.88
N LYS A 118 23.57 19.52 3.93
CA LYS A 118 24.22 20.14 5.08
C LYS A 118 23.97 21.65 5.10
N PRO A 119 23.66 22.25 6.26
CA PRO A 119 23.52 23.70 6.37
C PRO A 119 24.88 24.39 6.34
N SER A 120 24.90 25.63 5.85
CA SER A 120 26.10 26.48 5.83
C SER A 120 26.48 27.04 7.20
N ARG A 121 25.64 26.85 8.22
CA ARG A 121 25.83 27.37 9.59
C ARG A 121 25.65 26.24 10.60
N SER A 122 26.53 26.19 11.59
CA SER A 122 26.42 25.27 12.74
C SER A 122 25.21 25.62 13.61
N GLY A 123 24.60 24.61 14.23
CA GLY A 123 23.40 24.78 15.06
C GLY A 123 22.08 24.65 14.29
N TYR A 124 22.14 24.33 13.00
CA TYR A 124 20.99 23.96 12.18
C TYR A 124 21.04 22.47 11.85
N ASP A 125 19.87 21.85 11.78
CA ASP A 125 19.74 20.46 11.33
C ASP A 125 19.89 20.35 9.81
N ASP A 126 20.26 19.15 9.36
CA ASP A 126 20.31 18.82 7.94
C ASP A 126 18.92 18.95 7.31
N LYS A 127 18.85 19.54 6.11
CA LYS A 127 17.60 19.58 5.35
C LYS A 127 17.39 18.21 4.71
N VAL A 128 16.34 17.53 5.15
CA VAL A 128 15.89 16.27 4.55
C VAL A 128 14.73 16.55 3.60
N GLU A 129 14.81 16.02 2.40
CA GLU A 129 13.77 16.13 1.38
C GLU A 129 13.51 14.75 0.78
N ILE A 130 12.26 14.29 0.81
CA ILE A 130 11.93 13.00 0.22
C ILE A 130 11.76 13.18 -1.28
N ILE A 131 12.63 12.53 -2.07
CA ILE A 131 12.61 12.60 -3.53
C ILE A 131 11.63 11.58 -4.09
N ALA A 132 11.59 10.38 -3.50
CA ALA A 132 10.66 9.33 -3.88
C ALA A 132 10.15 8.61 -2.63
N GLN A 133 8.82 8.44 -2.54
CA GLN A 133 8.21 7.68 -1.46
C GLN A 133 8.48 6.18 -1.66
N PRO A 134 8.81 5.43 -0.59
CA PRO A 134 8.89 3.99 -0.68
C PRO A 134 7.51 3.39 -1.00
N THR A 135 7.53 2.33 -1.77
CA THR A 135 6.35 1.55 -2.13
C THR A 135 6.41 0.21 -1.41
N ALA A 136 5.38 -0.13 -0.64
CA ALA A 136 5.35 -1.36 0.15
C ALA A 136 5.36 -2.63 -0.72
N HIS A 137 5.99 -3.68 -0.20
CA HIS A 137 5.88 -5.03 -0.74
C HIS A 137 4.63 -5.70 -0.20
N ILE A 138 3.69 -6.09 -1.05
CA ILE A 138 2.41 -6.67 -0.61
C ILE A 138 2.37 -8.16 -0.92
N ILE A 139 2.23 -8.96 0.13
CA ILE A 139 2.05 -10.41 0.07
C ILE A 139 0.61 -10.75 0.44
N VAL A 140 -0.08 -11.47 -0.45
CA VAL A 140 -1.45 -11.93 -0.22
C VAL A 140 -1.43 -13.38 0.25
N ARG A 141 -2.07 -13.62 1.39
CA ARG A 141 -2.35 -14.94 1.94
C ARG A 141 -3.72 -15.40 1.48
N THR A 142 -3.74 -16.53 0.78
CA THR A 142 -4.98 -17.18 0.36
C THR A 142 -5.17 -18.48 1.15
N PRO A 143 -6.31 -18.69 1.83
CA PRO A 143 -6.64 -19.94 2.51
C PRO A 143 -6.46 -21.14 1.60
N LYS A 144 -5.76 -22.18 2.08
CA LYS A 144 -5.67 -23.44 1.36
C LYS A 144 -7.04 -24.13 1.38
N PRO A 145 -7.55 -24.62 0.24
CA PRO A 145 -8.76 -25.41 0.21
C PRO A 145 -8.65 -26.65 1.11
N ALA A 146 -9.79 -27.12 1.60
CA ALA A 146 -9.84 -28.41 2.27
C ALA A 146 -9.23 -29.48 1.36
N PRO A 147 -8.40 -30.39 1.89
CA PRO A 147 -7.96 -31.55 1.14
C PRO A 147 -9.18 -32.24 0.55
N GLN A 148 -9.21 -32.35 -0.78
CA GLN A 148 -10.29 -33.11 -1.39
C GLN A 148 -10.15 -34.56 -0.95
N PRO A 149 -11.26 -35.24 -0.61
CA PRO A 149 -11.20 -36.67 -0.34
C PRO A 149 -10.58 -37.32 -1.57
N ILE A 150 -9.48 -38.03 -1.35
CA ILE A 150 -8.93 -38.91 -2.38
C ILE A 150 -10.04 -39.93 -2.62
N GLN A 151 -10.75 -39.77 -3.74
CA GLN A 151 -11.56 -40.86 -4.26
C GLN A 151 -10.55 -41.94 -4.62
N GLN A 152 -10.29 -42.85 -3.67
CA GLN A 152 -9.77 -44.15 -4.02
C GLN A 152 -10.80 -44.67 -5.00
N GLN A 153 -10.47 -44.66 -6.30
CA GLN A 153 -11.22 -45.43 -7.27
C GLN A 153 -11.22 -46.84 -6.69
N ALA A 154 -12.36 -47.24 -6.13
CA ALA A 154 -12.56 -48.57 -5.58
C ALA A 154 -12.69 -49.48 -6.78
N THR A 155 -11.59 -49.67 -7.49
CA THR A 155 -11.52 -50.60 -8.60
C THR A 155 -11.72 -51.98 -7.99
N HIS A 156 -12.83 -52.62 -8.36
CA HIS A 156 -13.17 -53.92 -7.80
C HIS A 156 -12.25 -54.96 -8.43
N ARG A 157 -11.60 -55.77 -7.59
CA ARG A 157 -10.76 -56.86 -8.13
C ARG A 157 -11.67 -57.86 -8.82
N VAL A 158 -11.41 -58.16 -10.08
CA VAL A 158 -12.16 -59.13 -10.89
C VAL A 158 -11.36 -60.40 -11.21
N GLY A 159 -10.06 -60.40 -10.89
CA GLY A 159 -9.22 -61.58 -11.02
C GLY A 159 -7.74 -61.27 -10.80
N ALA A 160 -6.88 -62.18 -11.23
CA ALA A 160 -5.42 -62.05 -11.16
C ALA A 160 -4.74 -62.78 -12.32
N ILE A 161 -3.56 -62.31 -12.71
CA ILE A 161 -2.59 -63.06 -13.50
C ILE A 161 -1.55 -63.64 -12.54
N CYS A 162 -1.38 -64.95 -12.59
CA CYS A 162 -0.42 -65.68 -11.78
C CYS A 162 1.00 -65.53 -12.34
N ARG A 163 2.03 -65.86 -11.55
CA ARG A 163 3.43 -65.68 -11.96
C ARG A 163 3.87 -66.56 -13.14
N ASP A 164 3.20 -67.68 -13.35
CA ASP A 164 3.39 -68.55 -14.50
C ASP A 164 2.59 -68.10 -15.75
N GLY A 165 1.90 -66.97 -15.67
CA GLY A 165 1.05 -66.41 -16.73
C GLY A 165 -0.40 -66.93 -16.71
N TRP A 166 -0.76 -67.84 -15.80
CA TRP A 166 -2.13 -68.34 -15.72
C TRP A 166 -3.11 -67.26 -15.25
N ARG A 167 -4.27 -67.14 -15.91
CA ARG A 167 -5.33 -66.22 -15.48
C ARG A 167 -6.26 -66.88 -14.46
N SER A 168 -6.33 -66.29 -13.28
CA SER A 168 -7.26 -66.65 -12.21
C SER A 168 -8.41 -65.64 -12.11
N TYR A 169 -9.62 -66.12 -11.83
CA TYR A 169 -10.77 -65.27 -11.47
C TYR A 169 -10.91 -65.07 -9.96
N ALA A 170 -9.97 -65.59 -9.16
CA ALA A 170 -9.95 -65.37 -7.73
C ALA A 170 -9.48 -63.94 -7.39
N THR A 171 -10.14 -63.29 -6.45
CA THR A 171 -9.94 -61.87 -6.11
C THR A 171 -9.44 -61.65 -4.68
N GLY A 172 -9.20 -62.75 -3.95
CA GLY A 172 -8.89 -62.76 -2.52
C GLY A 172 -7.70 -63.64 -2.14
N ARG A 173 -7.61 -63.94 -0.84
CA ARG A 173 -6.51 -64.73 -0.28
C ARG A 173 -6.43 -66.12 -0.93
N GLY A 174 -5.22 -66.55 -1.27
CA GLY A 174 -4.98 -67.85 -1.91
C GLY A 174 -5.13 -67.85 -3.43
N ALA A 175 -5.45 -66.71 -4.07
CA ALA A 175 -5.35 -66.59 -5.52
C ALA A 175 -3.94 -66.99 -5.99
N CYS A 176 -3.89 -67.78 -7.06
CA CYS A 176 -2.65 -68.28 -7.65
C CYS A 176 -1.75 -69.10 -6.71
N SER A 177 -2.27 -69.68 -5.61
CA SER A 177 -1.45 -70.45 -4.64
C SER A 177 -0.69 -71.63 -5.27
N HIS A 178 -1.28 -72.29 -6.26
CA HIS A 178 -0.65 -73.38 -7.01
C HIS A 178 0.20 -72.90 -8.19
N HIS A 179 0.11 -71.61 -8.53
CA HIS A 179 0.72 -70.98 -9.70
C HIS A 179 1.83 -69.99 -9.30
N GLY A 180 2.46 -70.22 -8.13
CA GLY A 180 3.56 -69.39 -7.62
C GLY A 180 3.13 -68.04 -7.03
N GLY A 181 1.83 -67.83 -6.81
CA GLY A 181 1.26 -66.60 -6.29
C GLY A 181 0.85 -65.61 -7.37
N VAL A 182 0.24 -64.51 -6.94
CA VAL A 182 -0.26 -63.44 -7.83
C VAL A 182 0.92 -62.66 -8.39
N GLY A 183 0.96 -62.50 -9.71
CA GLY A 183 1.83 -61.56 -10.41
C GLY A 183 1.19 -60.19 -10.54
N GLU A 184 -0.07 -60.15 -10.99
CA GLU A 184 -0.83 -58.91 -11.21
C GLU A 184 -2.30 -59.10 -10.83
N TRP A 185 -2.94 -58.08 -10.23
CA TRP A 185 -4.38 -58.08 -9.97
C TRP A 185 -5.13 -57.40 -11.13
N LEU A 186 -6.26 -57.97 -11.51
CA LEU A 186 -7.17 -57.42 -12.53
C LEU A 186 -8.31 -56.67 -11.84
N TYR A 187 -8.69 -55.55 -12.43
CA TYR A 187 -9.58 -54.56 -11.83
C TYR A 187 -10.65 -54.12 -12.83
N GLU A 188 -11.84 -53.77 -12.33
CA GLU A 188 -12.93 -53.06 -13.05
C GLU A 188 -13.31 -51.75 -12.38
#